data_AF-A0A962TBA8-F1
#
_entry.id   AF-A0A962TBA8-F1
#
_cell.length_a   1.000
_cell.length_b   1.000
_cell.length_c   1.000
_cell.angle_alpha   90.00
_cell.angle_beta   90.00
_cell.angle_gamma   90.00
#
_symmetry.space_group_name_H-M   'P 1'
#
loop_
_entity.id
_entity.type
_entity.pdbx_description
1 polymer ?
#
loop_
_entity_poly.entity_id
_entity_poly.type
_entity_poly.pdbx_seq_one_letter_code
_entity_poly.pdbx_strand_id
1 'polypeptide(L)' 'TDDAKAAIAKKAIARKTGARGLRTIIEQVLLDTMYDLPSMDDVSKVVIEEGVIEGDSKPYIIFGGAEPRQLAASD' A
#
# COMPACT_ATOMS: atom_id res chain seq x y z
N THR A 1 0.14 6.02 1.55
CA THR A 1 -0.14 7.44 1.88
C THR A 1 0.85 7.91 2.94
N ASP A 2 0.84 9.18 3.35
CA ASP A 2 1.71 9.65 4.44
C ASP A 2 1.31 9.02 5.79
N ASP A 3 0.02 8.79 6.02
CA ASP A 3 -0.47 8.08 7.21
C ASP A 3 0.07 6.64 7.27
N ALA A 4 0.08 5.92 6.14
CA ALA A 4 0.68 4.58 6.08
C ALA A 4 2.18 4.60 6.41
N LYS A 5 2.93 5.62 5.95
CA LYS A 5 4.36 5.77 6.29
C LYS A 5 4.54 6.00 7.79
N ALA A 6 3.70 6.86 8.38
CA ALA A 6 3.72 7.13 9.82
C ALA A 6 3.38 5.89 10.64
N ALA A 7 2.37 5.11 10.22
CA ALA A 7 1.99 3.86 10.85
C ALA A 7 3.12 2.82 10.83
N ILE A 8 3.79 2.64 9.67
CA ILE A 8 4.95 1.75 9.55
C ILE A 8 6.07 2.17 10.52
N ALA A 9 6.37 3.47 10.58
CA ALA A 9 7.39 4.00 11.48
C ALA A 9 7.04 3.78 12.96
N LYS A 10 5.80 4.06 13.37
CA LYS A 10 5.30 3.81 14.73
C LYS A 10 5.43 2.33 15.10
N LYS A 11 5.03 1.43 14.20
CA LYS A 11 5.10 -0.03 14.39
C LYS A 11 6.55 -0.51 14.53
N ALA A 12 7.49 0.06 13.76
CA ALA A 12 8.92 -0.26 13.86
C ALA A 12 9.56 0.21 15.17
N ILE A 13 9.12 1.35 15.70
CA ILE A 13 9.53 1.87 17.01
C ILE A 13 8.98 0.97 18.12
N ALA A 14 7.68 0.62 18.06
CA ALA A 14 7.03 -0.26 19.03
C ALA A 14 7.69 -1.64 19.13
N ARG A 15 8.14 -2.18 17.99
CA ARG A 15 8.89 -3.45 17.92
C ARG A 15 10.35 -3.35 18.36
N LYS A 16 10.85 -2.16 18.73
CA LYS A 16 12.25 -1.88 19.12
C LYS A 16 13.28 -2.30 18.07
N THR A 17 12.88 -2.36 16.81
CA THR A 17 13.74 -2.72 15.68
C THR A 17 14.33 -1.50 14.98
N GLY A 18 13.75 -0.32 15.20
CA GLY A 18 14.12 0.92 14.49
C GLY A 18 13.99 0.74 12.98
N ALA A 19 14.83 1.46 12.21
CA ALA A 19 14.81 1.42 10.74
C ALA A 19 14.98 0.01 10.16
N ARG A 20 15.66 -0.90 10.87
CA ARG A 20 15.87 -2.29 10.41
C ARG A 20 14.55 -3.07 10.28
N GLY A 21 13.55 -2.74 11.09
CA GLY A 21 12.25 -3.42 11.07
C GLY A 21 11.29 -2.95 9.98
N LEU A 22 11.58 -1.83 9.30
CA LEU A 22 10.68 -1.27 8.28
C LEU A 22 10.45 -2.25 7.14
N ARG A 23 11.53 -2.87 6.65
CA ARG A 23 11.47 -3.87 5.57
C ARG A 23 10.57 -5.05 5.97
N THR A 24 10.79 -5.61 7.16
CA THR A 24 10.01 -6.76 7.64
C THR A 24 8.52 -6.41 7.81
N ILE A 25 8.20 -5.20 8.26
CA ILE A 25 6.80 -4.76 8.37
C ILE A 25 6.15 -4.67 6.99
N ILE A 26 6.85 -4.09 6.01
CA ILE A 26 6.35 -3.98 4.64
C ILE A 26 6.17 -5.36 4.00
N GLU A 27 7.16 -6.25 4.14
CA GLU A 27 7.08 -7.61 3.59
C GLU A 27 5.91 -8.39 4.17
N GLN A 28 5.65 -8.27 5.48
CA GLN A 28 4.50 -8.90 6.12
C GLN A 28 3.16 -8.38 5.59
N VAL A 29 3.03 -7.05 5.46
CA VAL A 29 1.78 -6.42 5.02
C VAL A 29 1.49 -6.71 3.55
N LEU A 30 2.52 -6.76 2.71
CA LEU A 30 2.35 -6.92 1.27
C LEU A 30 2.36 -8.37 0.81
N LEU A 31 2.61 -9.36 1.69
CA LEU A 31 2.82 -10.76 1.30
C LEU A 31 1.68 -11.29 0.43
N ASP A 32 0.44 -11.19 0.92
CA ASP A 32 -0.74 -11.70 0.22
C ASP A 32 -0.95 -10.95 -1.11
N THR A 33 -0.78 -9.62 -1.10
CA THR A 33 -0.92 -8.82 -2.31
C THR A 33 0.13 -9.17 -3.35
N MET A 34 1.38 -9.35 -2.97
CA MET A 34 2.44 -9.74 -3.90
C MET A 34 2.26 -11.16 -4.44
N TYR A 35 1.61 -12.04 -3.69
CA TYR A 35 1.28 -13.39 -4.13
C TYR A 35 0.16 -13.39 -5.17
N ASP A 36 -0.90 -12.62 -4.92
CA ASP A 36 -2.06 -12.59 -5.82
C ASP A 36 -1.81 -11.73 -7.07
N LEU A 37 -1.07 -10.63 -6.93
CA LEU A 37 -0.87 -9.61 -7.97
C LEU A 37 -0.38 -10.17 -9.32
N PRO A 38 0.57 -11.12 -9.41
CA PRO A 38 1.01 -11.69 -10.69
C PRO A 38 -0.09 -12.43 -11.46
N SER A 39 -1.16 -12.85 -10.78
CA SER A 39 -2.30 -13.56 -11.40
C SER A 39 -3.46 -12.62 -11.74
N MET A 40 -3.34 -11.32 -11.43
CA MET A 40 -4.37 -10.33 -11.70
C MET A 40 -4.08 -9.62 -13.03
N ASP A 41 -5.03 -9.67 -13.95
CA ASP A 41 -4.96 -8.92 -15.20
C ASP A 41 -5.25 -7.43 -14.97
N ASP A 42 -4.67 -6.57 -15.81
CA ASP A 42 -4.93 -5.12 -15.88
C ASP A 42 -4.72 -4.33 -14.58
N VAL A 43 -3.89 -4.77 -13.64
CA VAL A 43 -3.60 -3.96 -12.44
C VAL A 43 -2.71 -2.75 -12.79
N SER A 44 -3.19 -1.54 -12.50
CA SER A 44 -2.48 -0.28 -12.75
C SER A 44 -1.80 0.29 -11.49
N LYS A 45 -2.42 0.10 -10.31
CA LYS A 45 -1.95 0.70 -9.06
C LYS A 45 -2.46 -0.08 -7.86
N VAL A 46 -1.61 -0.21 -6.84
CA VAL A 46 -2.00 -0.67 -5.51
C VAL A 46 -1.85 0.51 -4.53
N VAL A 47 -2.89 0.79 -3.75
CA VAL A 47 -2.89 1.87 -2.77
C VAL A 47 -2.94 1.29 -1.36
N ILE A 48 -1.95 1.69 -0.56
CA ILE A 48 -1.77 1.27 0.83
C ILE A 48 -2.06 2.46 1.76
N GLU A 49 -3.01 2.26 2.66
CA GLU A 49 -3.45 3.19 3.70
C GLU A 49 -3.08 2.70 5.09
N GLU A 50 -3.27 3.53 6.12
CA GLU A 50 -2.93 3.20 7.51
C GLU A 50 -3.62 1.92 8.00
N GLY A 51 -4.92 1.74 7.71
CA GLY A 51 -5.67 0.55 8.12
C GLY A 51 -5.07 -0.76 7.61
N VAL A 52 -4.41 -0.74 6.44
CA VAL A 52 -3.70 -1.90 5.90
C VAL A 52 -2.46 -2.23 6.73
N ILE A 53 -1.75 -1.21 7.22
CA ILE A 53 -0.57 -1.40 8.07
C ILE A 53 -0.96 -1.94 9.44
N GLU A 54 -2.09 -1.49 9.97
CA GLU A 54 -2.63 -1.95 11.27
C GLU A 54 -3.30 -3.33 11.18
N GLY A 55 -3.75 -3.73 10.00
CA GLY A 55 -4.41 -5.01 9.74
C GLY A 55 -5.93 -4.94 9.77
N ASP A 56 -6.49 -3.74 9.74
CA ASP A 56 -7.93 -3.46 9.79
C ASP A 56 -8.58 -3.49 8.40
N SER A 57 -7.79 -3.34 7.33
CA SER A 57 -8.27 -3.32 5.95
C SER A 57 -7.31 -3.99 4.96
N LYS A 58 -7.81 -4.28 3.75
CA LYS A 58 -7.01 -4.79 2.64
C LYS A 58 -6.56 -3.64 1.72
N PRO A 59 -5.45 -3.80 0.97
CA PRO A 59 -5.03 -2.87 -0.07
C PRO A 59 -6.12 -2.62 -1.11
N TYR A 60 -6.19 -1.39 -1.63
CA TYR A 60 -7.01 -1.08 -2.79
C TYR A 60 -6.22 -1.36 -4.07
N ILE A 61 -6.84 -2.07 -5.01
CA ILE A 61 -6.26 -2.39 -6.31
C ILE A 61 -7.05 -1.65 -7.39
N ILE A 62 -6.35 -0.87 -8.20
CA ILE A 62 -6.94 -0.09 -9.28
C ILE A 62 -6.60 -0.77 -10.59
N PHE A 63 -7.63 -1.16 -11.34
CA PHE A 63 -7.50 -1.80 -12.65
C PHE A 63 -7.52 -0.75 -13.76
N GLY A 64 -6.57 -0.84 -14.69
CA GLY A 64 -6.39 0.05 -15.83
C GLY A 64 -7.30 -0.31 -17.01
N GLY A 65 -8.62 -0.29 -16.80
CA GLY A 65 -9.62 -0.49 -17.85
C GLY A 65 -10.18 0.81 -18.46
N ALA A 66 -9.75 1.97 -17.99
CA ALA A 66 -10.05 3.26 -18.59
C ALA A 66 -8.89 4.23 -18.29
N GLU A 67 -8.23 4.70 -19.35
CA GLU A 67 -7.37 5.87 -19.32
C GLU A 67 -8.02 6.96 -18.44
N PRO A 68 -7.37 7.43 -17.36
CA PRO A 68 -7.86 8.58 -16.63
C PRO A 68 -7.90 9.74 -17.60
N ARG A 69 -9.09 10.11 -18.08
CA ARG A 69 -9.28 11.38 -18.77
C ARG A 69 -8.92 12.45 -17.76
N GLN A 70 -7.72 13.00 -17.88
CA GLN A 70 -7.34 14.23 -17.23
C GLN A 70 -8.34 15.26 -17.74
N LEU A 71 -9.39 15.52 -16.95
CA LEU A 71 -10.24 16.67 -17.15
C LEU A 71 -9.31 17.86 -17.02
N ALA A 72 -8.97 18.43 -18.17
CA ALA A 72 -8.31 19.71 -18.25
C ALA A 72 -9.01 20.65 -17.28
N ALA A 73 -8.25 21.19 -16.32
CA ALA A 73 -8.69 22.36 -15.60
C ALA A 73 -8.94 23.45 -16.65
N SER A 74 -10.21 23.72 -16.92
CA SER A 74 -10.64 24.94 -17.57
C SER A 74 -10.63 26.05 -16.52
N ASP A 75 -9.82 27.06 -16.82
CA ASP A 75 -9.64 28.38 -16.19
C ASP A 75 -9.00 28.47 -14.79
#